data_AF-A0A5C3L0J4-F1
#
_entry.id   AF-A0A5C3L0J4-F1
#
_cell.length_a   1.000
_cell.length_b   1.000
_cell.length_c   1.000
_cell.angle_alpha   90.00
_cell.angle_beta   90.00
_cell.angle_gamma   90.00
#
_symmetry.space_group_name_H-M   'P 1'
#
loop_
_entity.id
_entity.type
_entity.pdbx_description
1 polymer ?
#
loop_
_entity_poly.entity_id
_entity_poly.type
_entity_poly.pdbx_seq_one_letter_code
_entity_poly.pdbx_strand_id
1 'polypeptide(L)'
;MPSQLEHAIPTKISELHRRLVGPKLRIAGRVLVYDAADALATLLDYDGRHTVSVDVSNALDDRSGEWASERLSTVIALGYLEEIYSEHPRTDDLPSGVEPPTAGIRFRAILVAPARDLDLMLWDAVVEDVQARAGEK
;
A
#
# COMPACT_ATOMS: atom_id res chain seq x y z
N MET A 1 14.05 3.91 -27.33
CA MET A 1 13.73 5.15 -26.59
C MET A 1 14.04 4.89 -25.13
N PRO A 2 14.88 5.68 -24.45
CA PRO A 2 15.03 5.51 -23.01
C PRO A 2 13.70 5.91 -22.38
N SER A 3 12.96 4.94 -21.84
CA SER A 3 11.76 5.21 -21.04
C SER A 3 12.22 5.97 -19.81
N GLN A 4 11.89 7.26 -19.75
CA GLN A 4 12.10 8.06 -18.56
C GLN A 4 11.44 7.31 -17.39
N LEU A 5 12.24 6.88 -16.42
CA LEU A 5 11.76 6.10 -15.29
C LEU A 5 10.71 6.93 -14.55
N GLU A 6 9.46 6.43 -14.55
CA GLU A 6 8.39 7.06 -13.79
C GLU A 6 8.75 6.97 -12.29
N HIS A 7 8.82 8.14 -11.64
CA HIS A 7 9.10 8.23 -10.21
C HIS A 7 7.83 7.86 -9.43
N ALA A 8 7.99 6.98 -8.44
CA ALA A 8 6.89 6.62 -7.56
C ALA A 8 6.60 7.75 -6.57
N ILE A 9 5.39 8.30 -6.61
CA ILE A 9 4.94 9.39 -5.74
C ILE A 9 4.71 8.83 -4.33
N PRO A 10 5.35 9.37 -3.28
CA PRO A 10 5.06 8.98 -1.91
C PRO A 10 3.61 9.31 -1.55
N THR A 11 2.88 8.36 -0.98
CA THR A 11 1.44 8.51 -0.70
C THR A 11 1.08 7.76 0.57
N LYS A 12 0.19 8.36 1.37
CA LYS A 12 -0.36 7.71 2.57
C LYS A 12 -1.44 6.73 2.20
N ILE A 13 -1.61 5.68 2.99
CA ILE A 13 -2.72 4.74 2.80
C ILE A 13 -4.07 5.46 2.97
N SER A 14 -4.17 6.39 3.93
CA SER A 14 -5.38 7.19 4.19
C SER A 14 -5.77 8.15 3.06
N GLU A 15 -4.85 8.45 2.13
CA GLU A 15 -5.09 9.35 0.99
C GLU A 15 -5.45 8.59 -0.30
N LEU A 16 -5.46 7.25 -0.27
CA LEU A 16 -5.74 6.45 -1.46
C LEU A 16 -7.19 6.57 -1.90
N HIS A 17 -7.38 7.15 -3.09
CA HIS A 17 -8.67 7.34 -3.72
C HIS A 17 -8.59 7.24 -5.25
N ARG A 18 -9.73 7.10 -5.93
CA ARG A 18 -9.81 6.90 -7.39
C ARG A 18 -9.06 7.93 -8.24
N ARG A 19 -8.91 9.18 -7.80
CA ARG A 19 -8.15 10.19 -8.57
C ARG A 19 -6.63 9.93 -8.60
N LEU A 20 -6.13 8.95 -7.84
CA LEU A 20 -4.74 8.49 -7.85
C LEU A 20 -4.54 7.22 -8.70
N VAL A 21 -5.53 6.82 -9.50
CA VAL A 21 -5.41 5.74 -10.48
C VAL A 21 -4.55 6.21 -11.65
N GLY A 22 -3.55 5.40 -12.04
CA GLY A 22 -2.66 5.69 -13.16
C GLY A 22 -1.20 6.01 -12.80
N PRO A 23 -0.88 6.99 -11.92
CA PRO A 23 0.51 7.29 -11.58
C PRO A 23 1.12 6.18 -10.73
N LYS A 24 2.45 6.04 -10.84
CA LYS A 24 3.21 5.15 -9.96
C LYS A 24 3.24 5.74 -8.55
N LEU A 25 2.89 4.91 -7.56
CA LEU A 25 2.82 5.29 -6.15
C LEU A 25 3.81 4.48 -5.32
N ARG A 26 4.23 5.07 -4.20
CA ARG A 26 5.03 4.44 -3.14
C ARG A 26 4.28 4.61 -1.83
N ILE A 27 3.83 3.51 -1.26
CA ILE A 27 3.12 3.46 0.02
C ILE A 27 3.92 2.67 1.04
N ALA A 28 3.66 2.90 2.32
CA ALA A 28 4.20 2.10 3.41
C ALA A 28 3.09 1.72 4.39
N GLY A 29 3.21 0.55 4.99
CA GLY A 29 2.22 0.05 5.94
C GLY A 29 2.64 -1.25 6.61
N ARG A 30 1.81 -1.74 7.51
CA ARG A 30 1.97 -3.01 8.21
C ARG A 30 1.10 -4.08 7.57
N VAL A 31 1.63 -5.28 7.35
CA VAL A 31 0.87 -6.40 6.81
C VAL A 31 -0.13 -6.89 7.86
N LEU A 32 -1.42 -6.63 7.65
CA LEU A 32 -2.48 -7.09 8.54
C LEU A 32 -2.85 -8.55 8.27
N VAL A 33 -3.00 -8.89 6.98
CA VAL A 33 -3.29 -10.23 6.51
C VAL A 33 -2.64 -10.44 5.15
N TYR A 34 -2.22 -11.67 4.87
CA TYR A 34 -1.78 -12.10 3.55
C TYR A 34 -2.56 -13.36 3.16
N ASP A 35 -3.33 -13.27 2.08
CA ASP A 35 -4.01 -14.39 1.45
C ASP A 35 -3.17 -14.92 0.30
N ALA A 36 -2.56 -16.08 0.52
CA ALA A 36 -1.72 -16.73 -0.48
C ALA A 36 -2.53 -17.33 -1.65
N ALA A 37 -3.83 -17.60 -1.47
CA ALA A 37 -4.66 -18.15 -2.54
C ALA A 37 -4.96 -17.10 -3.61
N ASP A 38 -5.26 -15.87 -3.17
CA ASP A 38 -5.58 -14.75 -4.05
C ASP A 38 -4.37 -13.83 -4.32
N ALA A 39 -3.23 -14.11 -3.69
CA ALA A 39 -2.03 -13.25 -3.69
C ALA A 39 -2.35 -11.79 -3.31
N LEU A 40 -3.16 -11.62 -2.26
CA LEU A 40 -3.58 -10.32 -1.74
C LEU A 40 -3.03 -10.10 -0.33
N ALA A 41 -2.35 -8.99 -0.12
CA ALA A 41 -1.98 -8.50 1.20
C ALA A 41 -2.87 -7.31 1.58
N THR A 42 -3.37 -7.28 2.82
CA THR A 42 -4.02 -6.07 3.36
C THR A 42 -2.98 -5.32 4.18
N LEU A 43 -2.68 -4.08 3.80
CA LEU A 43 -1.80 -3.20 4.57
C LEU A 43 -2.61 -2.26 5.45
N LEU A 44 -2.07 -1.99 6.63
CA LEU A 44 -2.59 -1.08 7.63
C LEU A 44 -1.65 0.12 7.76
N ASP A 45 -2.21 1.31 7.95
CA ASP A 45 -1.44 2.54 8.17
C ASP A 45 -0.83 2.63 9.59
N TYR A 46 -0.27 3.80 9.93
CA TYR A 46 0.43 4.00 11.19
C TYR A 46 -0.51 3.97 12.41
N ASP A 47 -1.67 4.62 12.30
CA ASP A 47 -2.66 4.77 13.38
C ASP A 47 -3.60 3.56 13.52
N GLY A 48 -3.54 2.65 12.55
CA GLY A 48 -4.31 1.43 12.56
C GLY A 48 -5.75 1.63 12.12
N ARG A 49 -6.08 2.71 11.41
CA ARG A 49 -7.45 3.01 10.99
C ARG A 49 -7.70 2.74 9.53
N HIS A 50 -6.75 3.01 8.65
CA HIS A 50 -6.97 2.87 7.21
C HIS A 50 -6.25 1.65 6.65
N THR A 51 -6.90 1.00 5.69
CA THR A 51 -6.32 -0.16 5.03
C THR A 51 -6.34 -0.04 3.51
N VAL A 52 -5.48 -0.82 2.87
CA VAL A 52 -5.46 -0.98 1.41
C VAL A 52 -5.26 -2.44 1.06
N SER A 53 -6.01 -2.91 0.07
CA SER A 53 -5.79 -4.21 -0.56
C SER A 53 -4.68 -4.08 -1.60
N VAL A 54 -3.63 -4.87 -1.42
CA VAL A 54 -2.42 -4.88 -2.24
C VAL A 54 -2.33 -6.22 -2.95
N ASP A 55 -2.44 -6.18 -4.26
CA ASP A 55 -2.16 -7.32 -5.12
C ASP A 55 -0.66 -7.51 -5.26
N VAL A 56 -0.16 -8.63 -4.75
CA VAL A 56 1.27 -8.95 -4.73
C VAL A 56 1.65 -10.01 -5.76
N SER A 57 0.75 -10.40 -6.68
CA SER A 57 1.00 -11.53 -7.59
C SER A 57 2.28 -11.37 -8.42
N ASN A 58 2.71 -10.14 -8.66
CA ASN A 58 3.90 -9.79 -9.44
C ASN A 58 5.07 -9.27 -8.57
N ALA A 59 4.90 -9.24 -7.25
CA ALA A 59 5.85 -8.64 -6.30
C ALA A 59 6.43 -9.66 -5.31
N LEU A 60 6.16 -10.96 -5.52
CA LEU A 60 6.74 -12.04 -4.72
C LEU A 60 8.14 -12.40 -5.21
N ASP A 61 9.06 -12.52 -4.26
CA ASP A 61 10.47 -12.91 -4.44
C ASP A 61 10.93 -13.77 -3.25
N ASP A 62 12.20 -14.20 -3.25
CA ASP A 62 12.77 -15.03 -2.19
C ASP A 62 12.77 -14.36 -0.80
N ARG A 63 12.64 -13.03 -0.75
CA ARG A 63 12.58 -12.24 0.51
C ARG A 63 11.16 -12.02 0.99
N SER A 64 10.16 -12.41 0.20
CA SER A 64 8.76 -12.17 0.53
C SER A 64 8.31 -12.93 1.76
N GLY A 65 8.97 -14.05 2.09
CA GLY A 65 8.75 -14.78 3.34
C GLY A 65 8.92 -13.91 4.59
N GLU A 66 9.79 -12.89 4.57
CA GLU A 66 10.05 -12.01 5.73
C GLU A 66 8.86 -11.13 6.10
N TRP A 67 8.00 -10.78 5.15
CA TRP A 67 6.83 -9.95 5.40
C TRP A 67 5.52 -10.71 5.28
N ALA A 68 5.47 -11.78 4.47
CA ALA A 68 4.27 -12.57 4.26
C ALA A 68 3.94 -13.50 5.43
N SER A 69 4.95 -13.93 6.21
CA SER A 69 4.77 -14.86 7.33
C SER A 69 4.57 -14.19 8.69
N GLU A 70 4.89 -12.89 8.81
CA GLU A 70 4.86 -12.16 10.08
C GLU A 70 3.74 -11.10 10.07
N ARG A 71 2.76 -11.28 10.96
CA ARG A 71 1.69 -10.29 11.15
C ARG A 71 2.29 -8.99 11.66
N LEU A 72 1.82 -7.87 11.10
CA LEU A 72 2.29 -6.50 11.35
C LEU A 72 3.71 -6.21 10.87
N SER A 73 4.32 -7.07 10.04
CA SER A 73 5.58 -6.75 9.38
C SER A 73 5.43 -5.47 8.57
N THR A 74 6.39 -4.54 8.72
CA THR A 74 6.35 -3.24 8.04
C THR A 74 6.98 -3.37 6.67
N VAL A 75 6.30 -2.87 5.65
CA VAL A 75 6.72 -2.95 4.25
C VAL A 75 6.62 -1.60 3.56
N ILE A 76 7.41 -1.43 2.50
CA ILE A 76 7.20 -0.42 1.47
C ILE A 76 6.73 -1.15 0.21
N ALA A 77 5.63 -0.67 -0.38
CA ALA A 77 5.12 -1.16 -1.65
C ALA A 77 5.22 -0.07 -2.73
N LEU A 78 5.68 -0.46 -3.93
CA LEU A 78 5.67 0.37 -5.13
C LEU A 78 4.76 -0.28 -6.15
N GLY A 79 3.93 0.52 -6.80
CA GLY A 79 2.94 -0.01 -7.72
C GLY A 79 2.02 1.06 -8.26
N TYR A 80 0.86 0.62 -8.72
CA TYR A 80 -0.17 1.46 -9.31
C TYR A 80 -1.50 1.20 -8.63
N LEU A 81 -2.31 2.25 -8.48
CA LEU A 81 -3.69 2.08 -8.06
C LEU A 81 -4.55 1.77 -9.29
N GLU A 82 -5.38 0.73 -9.19
CA GLU A 82 -6.25 0.25 -10.26
C GLU A 82 -7.72 0.26 -9.81
N GLU A 83 -8.64 0.53 -10.73
CA GLU A 83 -10.07 0.36 -10.48
C GLU A 83 -10.46 -1.11 -10.65
N ILE A 84 -11.22 -1.65 -9.70
CA ILE A 84 -11.73 -3.02 -9.76
C ILE A 84 -13.26 -3.00 -9.83
N TYR A 85 -13.81 -3.78 -10.77
CA TYR A 85 -15.25 -3.80 -11.06
C TYR A 85 -16.08 -4.57 -10.04
N SER A 86 -15.44 -5.34 -9.17
CA SER A 86 -16.15 -6.24 -8.28
C SER A 86 -15.17 -6.81 -7.28
N GLU A 87 -15.24 -6.30 -6.06
CA GLU A 87 -14.99 -7.02 -4.81
C GLU A 87 -15.42 -6.10 -3.67
N HIS A 88 -16.32 -6.58 -2.82
CA HIS A 88 -16.49 -5.96 -1.51
C HIS A 88 -15.23 -6.31 -0.71
N PRO A 89 -14.60 -5.35 -0.04
CA PRO A 89 -13.45 -5.68 0.80
C PRO A 89 -13.89 -6.73 1.83
N ARG A 90 -13.11 -7.80 2.01
CA ARG A 90 -13.35 -8.78 3.08
C ARG A 90 -13.23 -8.02 4.40
N THR A 91 -14.38 -7.75 5.02
CA THR A 91 -14.51 -6.95 6.25
C THR A 91 -14.58 -7.83 7.48
N ASP A 92 -14.93 -9.10 7.31
CA ASP A 92 -15.24 -10.03 8.40
C ASP A 92 -14.04 -10.33 9.32
N ASP A 93 -12.81 -10.10 8.82
CA ASP A 93 -11.56 -10.37 9.55
C ASP A 93 -10.87 -9.10 10.10
N LEU A 94 -11.48 -7.92 9.93
CA LEU A 94 -10.87 -6.66 10.37
C LEU A 94 -11.08 -6.44 11.88
N PRO A 95 -10.04 -5.99 12.62
CA PRO A 95 -10.20 -5.57 14.00
C PRO A 95 -11.23 -4.44 14.16
N SER A 96 -11.86 -4.35 15.32
CA SER A 96 -12.81 -3.28 15.62
C SER A 96 -12.16 -1.89 15.48
N GLY A 97 -12.82 -0.98 14.76
CA GLY A 97 -12.34 0.38 14.53
C GLY A 97 -11.40 0.54 13.32
N VAL A 98 -11.09 -0.54 12.60
CA VAL A 98 -10.34 -0.50 11.34
C VAL A 98 -11.30 -0.31 10.17
N GLU A 99 -11.04 0.70 9.33
CA GLU A 99 -11.77 0.92 8.10
C GLU A 99 -11.32 -0.06 7.02
N PRO A 100 -12.25 -0.68 6.29
CA PRO A 100 -11.91 -1.56 5.18
C PRO A 100 -11.27 -0.79 4.03
N PRO A 101 -10.55 -1.49 3.13
CA PRO A 101 -10.01 -0.88 1.93
C PRO A 101 -11.10 -0.16 1.12
N THR A 102 -10.76 1.00 0.58
CA THR A 102 -11.68 1.79 -0.26
C THR A 102 -12.27 0.94 -1.39
N ALA A 103 -13.60 0.88 -1.47
CA ALA A 103 -14.29 0.04 -2.45
C ALA A 103 -14.02 0.45 -3.90
N GLY A 104 -13.74 -0.56 -4.73
CA GLY A 104 -13.51 -0.37 -6.17
C GLY A 104 -12.12 0.12 -6.54
N ILE A 105 -11.16 0.15 -5.59
CA ILE A 105 -9.75 0.35 -5.90
C ILE A 105 -8.88 -0.75 -5.27
N ARG A 106 -7.79 -1.10 -5.95
CA ARG A 106 -6.76 -2.02 -5.46
C ARG A 106 -5.38 -1.50 -5.83
N PHE A 107 -4.40 -1.73 -4.96
CA PHE A 107 -3.01 -1.39 -5.25
C PHE A 107 -2.29 -2.58 -5.89
N ARG A 108 -1.94 -2.48 -7.17
CA ARG A 108 -1.18 -3.51 -7.89
C ARG A 108 0.31 -3.30 -7.64
N ALA A 109 0.90 -4.10 -6.76
CA ALA A 109 2.31 -4.00 -6.43
C ALA A 109 3.20 -4.56 -7.55
N ILE A 110 4.28 -3.83 -7.80
CA ILE A 110 5.42 -4.25 -8.65
C ILE A 110 6.60 -4.65 -7.76
N LEU A 111 6.69 -4.06 -6.58
CA LEU A 111 7.70 -4.38 -5.59
C LEU A 111 7.07 -4.24 -4.20
N VAL A 112 7.31 -5.23 -3.35
CA VAL A 112 7.08 -5.14 -1.91
C VAL A 112 8.40 -5.47 -1.23
N ALA A 113 8.89 -4.57 -0.39
CA ALA A 113 10.15 -4.74 0.32
C ALA A 113 9.92 -4.65 1.83
N PRO A 114 10.52 -5.56 2.63
CA PRO A 114 10.50 -5.45 4.08
C PRO A 114 11.23 -4.16 4.51
N ALA A 115 10.65 -3.48 5.50
CA ALA A 115 11.08 -2.18 6.01
C ALA A 115 10.95 -2.15 7.54
N ARG A 116 11.64 -3.10 8.21
CA ARG A 116 11.46 -3.40 9.64
C ARG A 116 11.65 -2.20 10.58
N ASP A 117 12.57 -1.31 10.23
CA ASP A 117 12.91 -0.13 11.04
C ASP A 117 12.24 1.16 10.55
N LEU A 118 11.28 1.06 9.63
CA LEU A 118 10.56 2.22 9.14
C LEU A 118 9.55 2.72 10.18
N ASP A 119 9.78 3.93 10.67
CA ASP A 119 8.78 4.65 11.46
C ASP A 119 7.68 5.16 10.53
N LEU A 120 6.50 4.53 10.59
CA LEU A 120 5.34 4.87 9.76
C LEU A 120 4.74 6.25 10.12
N MET A 121 4.88 6.71 11.36
CA MET A 121 4.42 8.04 11.75
C MET A 121 5.32 9.11 11.12
N LEU A 122 6.64 8.89 11.15
CA LEU A 122 7.61 9.77 10.48
C LEU A 122 7.43 9.73 8.95
N TRP A 123 7.18 8.55 8.38
CA TRP A 123 6.86 8.39 6.97
C TRP A 123 5.69 9.29 6.56
N ASP A 124 4.57 9.21 7.27
CA ASP A 124 3.39 10.01 7.00
C ASP A 124 3.66 11.51 7.11
N ALA A 125 4.40 11.95 8.13
CA ALA A 125 4.78 13.35 8.28
C ALA A 125 5.65 13.85 7.12
N VAL A 126 6.59 13.02 6.63
CA VAL A 126 7.45 13.35 5.48
C VAL A 126 6.65 13.38 4.18
N VAL A 127 5.70 12.46 3.99
CA VAL A 127 4.83 12.45 2.80
C VAL A 127 4.03 13.75 2.71
N GLU A 128 3.45 14.20 3.81
CA GLU A 128 2.74 15.49 3.91
C GLU A 128 3.62 16.68 3.50
N ASP A 129 4.83 16.79 4.06
CA ASP A 129 5.77 17.87 3.75
C ASP A 129 6.19 17.85 2.27
N VAL A 130 6.44 16.67 1.69
CA VAL A 130 6.81 16.53 0.28
C VAL A 130 5.67 16.94 -0.65
N GLN A 131 4.44 16.53 -0.36
CA GLN A 131 3.27 16.88 -1.18
C GLN A 131 2.94 18.37 -1.09
N ALA A 132 3.05 18.98 0.10
CA ALA A 132 2.84 20.41 0.29
C ALA A 132 3.80 21.24 -0.58
N ARG A 133 5.09 20.89 -0.60
CA ARG A 133 6.11 21.55 -1.43
C ARG A 133 5.93 21.34 -2.93
N ALA A 134 5.30 20.23 -3.33
CA ALA A 134 5.01 19.95 -4.74
C ALA A 134 3.84 20.79 -5.27
N GLY A 135 2.87 21.13 -4.42
CA GLY A 135 1.71 21.98 -4.77
C GLY A 135 2.00 23.48 -4.85
N GLU A 136 3.17 23.93 -4.35
CA GLU A 136 3.61 25.33 -4.40
C GLU A 136 4.28 25.74 -5.73
N LYS A 137 4.51 24.78 -6.65
CA LYS A 137 5.13 25.01 -7.96
C LYS A 137 4.13 24.98 -9.10
#